data_AF-A0A4Y9Y6U4-F1
#
_entry.id   AF-A0A4Y9Y6U4-F1
#
_cell.length_a   1.000
_cell.length_b   1.000
_cell.length_c   1.000
_cell.angle_alpha   90.00
_cell.angle_beta   90.00
_cell.angle_gamma   90.00
#
_symmetry.space_group_name_H-M   'P 1'
#
loop_
_entity.id
_entity.type
_entity.pdbx_description
1 polymer ?
#
loop_
_entity_poly.entity_id
_entity_poly.type
_entity_poly.pdbx_seq_one_letter_code
_entity_poly.pdbx_strand_id
1 'polypeptide(L)'
;MSAFESDTPSFDPRMLTWQQLMKIRRAEAKQRRPPGEPILTRRPFYAADKKAVCELYVANPGITHQQIADQFGVHKSMVTRVLATQDQWLKSQHSPGSRFARPRAIRFREVDFRMEPWIARCRYVGLQLTDKMIKKQAILIAEDEGLRGEDPDRYFHCGRTWLRRFKERFGILDGVPTRVGYSPTDLARERAFGNYPLDIFADRSLDELAEMLSPSGDVQVPDGYSLYTRPTLPSPATSSDSQRSFDDPSPLHNPSQSPSRPSSSPAYSSATPGSLTHPEATAHNPLAGQPFHAPYARGGYQESFLRGSKG
;
A
#
# COMPACT_ATOMS: atom_id res chain seq x y z
N MET A 1 -61.42 -39.31 -16.56
CA MET A 1 -60.57 -38.46 -15.70
C MET A 1 -59.50 -37.86 -16.59
N SER A 2 -59.76 -36.67 -17.15
CA SER A 2 -58.81 -35.99 -18.04
C SER A 2 -57.74 -35.28 -17.22
N ALA A 3 -56.48 -35.59 -17.52
CA ALA A 3 -55.34 -34.87 -16.98
C ALA A 3 -55.27 -33.48 -17.62
N PHE A 4 -55.35 -32.44 -16.80
CA PHE A 4 -55.00 -31.07 -17.18
C PHE A 4 -53.48 -30.99 -17.30
N GLU A 5 -52.95 -31.10 -18.51
CA GLU A 5 -51.60 -30.64 -18.81
C GLU A 5 -51.57 -29.13 -18.60
N SER A 6 -50.85 -28.71 -17.55
CA SER A 6 -50.61 -27.31 -17.25
C SER A 6 -49.50 -26.83 -18.17
N ASP A 7 -49.90 -26.16 -19.25
CA ASP A 7 -49.01 -25.34 -20.09
C ASP A 7 -48.30 -24.33 -19.18
N THR A 8 -47.05 -24.64 -18.82
CA THR A 8 -46.16 -23.66 -18.22
C THR A 8 -45.60 -22.81 -19.35
N PRO A 9 -45.86 -21.49 -19.38
CA PRO A 9 -45.34 -20.64 -20.43
C PRO A 9 -43.81 -20.71 -20.39
N SER A 10 -43.23 -21.26 -21.46
CA SER A 10 -41.79 -21.32 -21.69
C SER A 10 -41.22 -19.91 -21.63
N PHE A 11 -40.55 -19.60 -20.54
CA PHE A 11 -39.92 -18.32 -20.33
C PHE A 11 -38.71 -18.22 -21.26
N ASP A 12 -38.83 -17.49 -22.37
CA ASP A 12 -37.72 -17.28 -23.30
C ASP A 12 -36.73 -16.26 -22.72
N PRO A 13 -35.50 -16.66 -22.34
CA PRO A 13 -34.50 -15.77 -21.77
C PRO A 13 -34.03 -14.67 -22.74
N ARG A 14 -34.38 -14.76 -24.03
CA ARG A 14 -34.10 -13.70 -25.02
C ARG A 14 -34.98 -12.46 -24.85
N MET A 15 -36.10 -12.57 -24.14
CA MET A 15 -36.98 -11.44 -23.82
C MET A 15 -36.54 -10.65 -22.59
N LEU A 16 -35.52 -11.13 -21.87
CA LEU A 16 -35.00 -10.42 -20.71
C LEU A 16 -34.15 -9.24 -21.16
N THR A 17 -34.43 -8.09 -20.56
CA THR A 17 -33.49 -6.98 -20.62
C THR A 17 -32.15 -7.42 -20.03
N TRP A 18 -31.06 -6.90 -20.57
CA TRP A 18 -29.72 -7.18 -20.09
C TRP A 18 -29.58 -6.95 -18.55
N GLN A 19 -30.31 -5.97 -18.00
CA GLN A 19 -30.38 -5.71 -16.56
C GLN A 19 -31.04 -6.84 -15.77
N GLN A 20 -32.11 -7.44 -16.31
CA GLN A 20 -32.77 -8.60 -15.71
C GLN A 20 -31.86 -9.85 -15.77
N LEU A 21 -31.16 -10.07 -16.90
CA LEU A 21 -30.17 -11.13 -17.02
C LEU A 21 -29.06 -11.01 -15.97
N MET A 22 -28.54 -9.80 -15.73
CA MET A 22 -27.53 -9.60 -14.68
C MET A 22 -28.07 -9.75 -13.26
N LYS A 23 -29.32 -9.36 -12.99
CA LYS A 23 -29.97 -9.63 -11.70
C LYS A 23 -30.13 -11.12 -11.46
N ILE A 24 -30.57 -11.87 -12.47
CA ILE A 24 -30.69 -13.33 -12.42
C ILE A 24 -29.33 -13.97 -12.16
N ARG A 25 -28.30 -13.62 -12.94
CA ARG A 25 -26.93 -14.13 -12.73
C ARG A 25 -26.38 -13.84 -11.32
N ARG A 26 -26.64 -12.65 -10.76
CA ARG A 26 -26.24 -12.30 -9.38
C ARG A 26 -27.02 -13.13 -8.34
N ALA A 27 -28.31 -13.34 -8.55
CA ALA A 27 -29.15 -14.15 -7.67
C ALA A 27 -28.75 -15.63 -7.73
N GLU A 28 -28.52 -16.18 -8.93
CA GLU A 28 -28.02 -17.52 -9.16
C GLU A 28 -26.63 -17.72 -8.52
N ALA A 29 -25.72 -16.76 -8.66
CA ALA A 29 -24.41 -16.81 -8.00
C ALA A 29 -24.53 -16.81 -6.47
N LYS A 30 -25.55 -16.14 -5.91
CA LYS A 30 -25.83 -16.14 -4.47
C LYS A 30 -26.45 -17.45 -4.00
N GLN A 31 -27.29 -18.09 -4.83
CA GLN A 31 -27.95 -19.36 -4.55
C GLN A 31 -27.02 -20.57 -4.71
N ARG A 32 -26.08 -20.53 -5.65
CA ARG A 32 -25.09 -21.61 -5.88
C ARG A 32 -24.03 -21.71 -4.78
N ARG A 33 -24.07 -20.85 -3.77
CA ARG A 33 -23.05 -20.84 -2.73
C ARG A 33 -23.35 -21.90 -1.67
N PRO A 34 -22.47 -22.90 -1.50
CA PRO A 34 -22.65 -23.91 -0.46
C PRO A 34 -22.57 -23.27 0.94
N PRO A 35 -23.37 -23.75 1.91
CA PRO A 35 -23.29 -23.29 3.30
C PRO A 35 -21.88 -23.56 3.85
N GLY A 36 -21.17 -22.50 4.27
CA GLY A 36 -19.85 -22.61 4.92
C GLY A 36 -18.64 -22.14 4.10
N GLU A 37 -18.78 -21.88 2.80
CA GLU A 37 -17.69 -21.28 2.03
C GLU A 37 -17.49 -19.81 2.47
N PRO A 38 -16.26 -19.30 2.67
CA PRO A 38 -16.05 -17.90 3.05
C PRO A 38 -16.70 -16.96 2.03
N ILE A 39 -17.33 -15.88 2.51
CA ILE A 39 -17.94 -14.88 1.64
C ILE A 39 -16.81 -14.32 0.78
N LEU A 40 -16.84 -14.55 -0.53
CA LEU A 40 -15.93 -13.89 -1.46
C LEU A 40 -15.98 -12.40 -1.14
N THR A 41 -14.88 -11.90 -0.61
CA THR A 41 -14.76 -10.52 -0.18
C THR A 41 -15.04 -9.64 -1.39
N ARG A 42 -15.81 -8.57 -1.19
CA ARG A 42 -16.19 -7.64 -2.27
C ARG A 42 -14.94 -7.32 -3.09
N ARG A 43 -14.98 -7.57 -4.41
CA ARG A 43 -13.85 -7.29 -5.30
C ARG A 43 -13.37 -5.85 -5.05
N PRO A 44 -12.09 -5.63 -4.74
CA PRO A 44 -11.57 -4.28 -4.58
C PRO A 44 -11.71 -3.53 -5.91
N PHE A 45 -12.26 -2.33 -5.86
CA PHE A 45 -12.35 -1.46 -7.03
C PHE A 45 -11.04 -0.65 -7.12
N TYR A 46 -10.14 -1.08 -8.01
CA TYR A 46 -8.79 -0.54 -8.08
C TYR A 46 -8.75 0.81 -8.81
N ALA A 47 -7.65 1.55 -8.68
CA ALA A 47 -7.48 2.81 -9.38
C ALA A 47 -7.44 2.62 -10.91
N ALA A 48 -6.92 1.49 -11.41
CA ALA A 48 -7.01 1.14 -12.83
C ALA A 48 -8.48 1.00 -13.28
N ASP A 49 -9.35 0.38 -12.47
CA ASP A 49 -10.79 0.28 -12.78
C ASP A 49 -11.45 1.67 -12.80
N LYS A 50 -11.06 2.57 -11.89
CA LYS A 50 -11.56 3.96 -11.85
C LYS A 50 -11.16 4.76 -13.08
N LYS A 51 -9.91 4.62 -13.52
CA LYS A 51 -9.40 5.24 -14.75
C LYS A 51 -10.15 4.70 -15.97
N ALA A 52 -10.32 3.40 -16.08
CA ALA A 52 -11.07 2.78 -17.18
C ALA A 52 -12.54 3.25 -17.22
N VAL A 53 -13.19 3.45 -16.07
CA VAL A 53 -14.52 4.07 -16.00
C VAL A 53 -14.53 5.48 -16.60
N CYS A 54 -13.53 6.29 -16.27
CA CYS A 54 -13.43 7.67 -16.77
C CYS A 54 -13.14 7.69 -18.27
N GLU A 55 -12.22 6.84 -18.75
CA GLU A 55 -11.90 6.70 -20.18
C GLU A 55 -13.12 6.25 -20.99
N LEU A 56 -13.87 5.27 -20.47
CA LEU A 56 -15.10 4.79 -21.10
C LEU A 56 -16.17 5.89 -21.21
N TYR A 57 -16.32 6.69 -20.15
CA TYR A 57 -17.29 7.78 -20.11
C TYR A 57 -16.91 8.90 -21.11
N VAL A 58 -15.63 9.27 -21.18
CA VAL A 58 -15.11 10.25 -22.16
C VAL A 58 -15.28 9.75 -23.59
N ALA A 59 -14.99 8.48 -23.84
CA ALA A 59 -15.16 7.88 -25.16
C ALA A 59 -16.63 7.76 -25.60
N ASN A 60 -17.59 7.77 -24.65
CA ASN A 60 -19.00 7.56 -24.91
C ASN A 60 -19.86 8.56 -24.11
N PRO A 61 -19.98 9.83 -24.53
CA PRO A 61 -20.71 10.84 -23.75
C PRO A 61 -22.20 10.55 -23.55
N GLY A 62 -22.79 9.66 -24.36
CA GLY A 62 -24.19 9.20 -24.21
C GLY A 62 -24.39 8.01 -23.28
N ILE A 63 -23.32 7.40 -22.74
CA ILE A 63 -23.45 6.21 -21.89
C ILE A 63 -24.01 6.59 -20.52
N THR A 64 -25.00 5.83 -20.05
CA THR A 64 -25.57 6.07 -18.72
C THR A 64 -24.68 5.51 -17.62
N HIS A 65 -24.67 6.15 -16.45
CA HIS A 65 -23.90 5.65 -15.29
C HIS A 65 -24.32 4.23 -14.88
N GLN A 66 -25.60 3.88 -15.12
CA GLN A 66 -26.09 2.53 -14.83
C GLN A 66 -25.44 1.50 -15.74
N GLN A 67 -25.35 1.77 -17.06
CA GLN A 67 -24.67 0.89 -18.02
C GLN A 67 -23.18 0.71 -17.70
N ILE A 68 -22.48 1.78 -17.31
CA ILE A 68 -21.10 1.68 -16.86
C ILE A 68 -21.01 0.80 -15.60
N ALA A 69 -21.85 1.05 -14.61
CA ALA A 69 -21.83 0.29 -13.35
C ALA A 69 -22.04 -1.21 -13.59
N ASP A 70 -22.94 -1.51 -14.50
CA ASP A 70 -23.28 -2.82 -14.99
C ASP A 70 -22.11 -3.52 -15.69
N GLN A 71 -21.38 -2.82 -16.57
CA GLN A 71 -20.17 -3.34 -17.23
C GLN A 71 -19.03 -3.65 -16.25
N PHE A 72 -18.87 -2.84 -15.21
CA PHE A 72 -17.82 -3.02 -14.19
C PHE A 72 -18.27 -3.89 -13.00
N GLY A 73 -19.54 -4.31 -12.95
CA GLY A 73 -20.09 -5.08 -11.83
C GLY A 73 -20.14 -4.30 -10.51
N VAL A 74 -20.23 -2.97 -10.56
CA VAL A 74 -20.30 -2.08 -9.39
C VAL A 74 -21.68 -1.43 -9.26
N HIS A 75 -21.87 -0.67 -8.18
CA HIS A 75 -23.10 0.09 -7.97
C HIS A 75 -23.04 1.43 -8.72
N LYS A 76 -24.18 1.94 -9.22
CA LYS A 76 -24.28 3.25 -9.91
C LYS A 76 -23.64 4.39 -9.11
N SER A 77 -23.82 4.41 -7.79
CA SER A 77 -23.22 5.43 -6.92
C SER A 77 -21.68 5.39 -6.87
N MET A 78 -21.07 4.22 -7.12
CA MET A 78 -19.61 4.12 -7.26
C MET A 78 -19.15 4.85 -8.51
N VAL A 79 -19.82 4.63 -9.64
CA VAL A 79 -19.52 5.31 -10.91
C VAL A 79 -19.67 6.82 -10.76
N THR A 80 -20.78 7.29 -10.18
CA THR A 80 -20.98 8.73 -9.93
C THR A 80 -19.85 9.32 -9.09
N ARG A 81 -19.40 8.65 -8.03
CA ARG A 81 -18.30 9.14 -7.18
C ARG A 81 -16.97 9.17 -7.92
N VAL A 82 -16.72 8.21 -8.81
CA VAL A 82 -15.50 8.13 -9.62
C VAL A 82 -15.48 9.25 -10.66
N LEU A 83 -16.58 9.47 -11.36
CA LEU A 83 -16.71 10.54 -12.34
C LEU A 83 -16.63 11.93 -11.71
N ALA A 84 -17.06 12.10 -10.44
CA ALA A 84 -16.85 13.36 -9.71
C ALA A 84 -15.36 13.72 -9.50
N THR A 85 -14.44 12.75 -9.63
CA THR A 85 -12.99 12.93 -9.56
C THR A 85 -12.32 12.55 -10.88
N GLN A 86 -13.04 12.69 -12.00
CA GLN A 86 -12.61 12.24 -13.33
C GLN A 86 -11.22 12.78 -13.72
N ASP A 87 -10.97 14.07 -13.55
CA ASP A 87 -9.70 14.70 -13.94
C ASP A 87 -8.50 14.06 -13.24
N GLN A 88 -8.66 13.66 -11.97
CA GLN A 88 -7.61 12.99 -11.21
C GLN A 88 -7.29 11.61 -11.82
N TRP A 89 -8.32 10.84 -12.19
CA TRP A 89 -8.15 9.50 -12.73
C TRP A 89 -7.61 9.51 -14.15
N LEU A 90 -8.00 10.48 -14.99
CA LEU A 90 -7.48 10.62 -16.34
C LEU A 90 -5.99 11.02 -16.35
N LYS A 91 -5.57 11.87 -15.41
CA LYS A 91 -4.15 12.24 -15.24
C LYS A 91 -3.29 11.13 -14.65
N SER A 92 -3.90 10.15 -13.99
CA SER A 92 -3.17 9.06 -13.33
C SER A 92 -2.53 8.10 -14.33
N GLN A 93 -1.35 7.58 -14.00
CA GLN A 93 -0.58 6.65 -14.85
C GLN A 93 -0.91 5.17 -14.56
N HIS A 94 -2.08 4.88 -14.00
CA HIS A 94 -2.48 3.49 -13.76
C HIS A 94 -2.60 2.72 -15.09
N SER A 95 -1.91 1.59 -15.17
CA SER A 95 -2.02 0.63 -16.27
C SER A 95 -3.02 -0.49 -15.92
N PRO A 96 -3.59 -1.17 -16.94
CA PRO A 96 -4.40 -2.37 -16.73
C PRO A 96 -3.63 -3.41 -15.91
N GLY A 97 -4.21 -3.89 -14.81
CA GLY A 97 -3.56 -4.83 -13.89
C GLY A 97 -2.91 -4.21 -12.66
N SER A 98 -2.82 -2.87 -12.57
CA SER A 98 -2.35 -2.18 -11.36
C SER A 98 -3.30 -2.43 -10.18
N ARG A 99 -2.80 -3.12 -9.14
CA ARG A 99 -3.58 -3.50 -7.94
C ARG A 99 -3.55 -2.46 -6.83
N PHE A 100 -3.45 -1.17 -7.16
CA PHE A 100 -3.47 -0.09 -6.18
C PHE A 100 -4.87 0.53 -6.10
N ALA A 101 -5.57 0.35 -4.98
CA ALA A 101 -6.95 0.85 -4.84
C ALA A 101 -7.01 2.33 -4.40
N ARG A 102 -6.01 2.80 -3.67
CA ARG A 102 -5.96 4.12 -3.02
C ARG A 102 -4.52 4.64 -2.99
N PRO A 103 -4.32 5.97 -3.07
CA PRO A 103 -3.04 6.57 -2.74
C PRO A 103 -2.75 6.33 -1.25
N ARG A 104 -1.48 6.20 -0.90
CA ARG A 104 -1.08 6.13 0.52
C ARG A 104 -0.81 7.55 0.98
N ALA A 105 -1.62 8.06 1.92
CA ALA A 105 -1.27 9.28 2.62
C ALA A 105 -0.08 9.00 3.53
N ILE A 106 1.12 9.45 3.12
CA ILE A 106 2.31 9.40 3.96
C ILE A 106 2.23 10.62 4.89
N ARG A 107 2.01 10.39 6.18
CA ARG A 107 2.09 11.45 7.18
C ARG A 107 3.56 11.86 7.34
N PHE A 108 3.82 13.17 7.34
CA PHE A 108 5.15 13.77 7.50
C PHE A 108 6.11 13.40 6.37
N ARG A 109 5.67 13.61 5.11
CA ARG A 109 6.48 13.32 3.91
C ARG A 109 7.72 14.21 3.86
N GLU A 110 7.62 15.41 4.41
CA GLU A 110 8.68 16.40 4.54
C GLU A 110 9.85 15.84 5.36
N VAL A 111 9.53 15.17 6.48
CA VAL A 111 10.54 14.51 7.32
C VAL A 111 11.22 13.36 6.58
N ASP A 112 10.45 12.51 5.90
CA ASP A 112 10.99 11.41 5.10
C ASP A 112 11.96 11.93 4.02
N PHE A 113 11.57 12.99 3.30
CA PHE A 113 12.36 13.59 2.23
C PHE A 113 13.68 14.17 2.75
N ARG A 114 13.66 14.87 3.88
CA ARG A 114 14.87 15.45 4.48
C ARG A 114 15.78 14.38 5.11
N MET A 115 15.25 13.23 5.49
CA MET A 115 16.02 12.10 6.02
C MET A 115 16.79 11.34 4.92
N GLU A 116 16.32 11.38 3.67
CA GLU A 116 16.86 10.57 2.58
C GLU A 116 18.36 10.81 2.29
N PRO A 117 18.86 12.05 2.16
CA PRO A 117 20.30 12.30 1.98
C PRO A 117 21.15 11.82 3.16
N TRP A 118 20.60 11.89 4.39
CA TRP A 118 21.29 11.39 5.58
C TRP A 118 21.42 9.87 5.55
N ILE A 119 20.35 9.15 5.19
CA ILE A 119 20.39 7.69 5.03
C ILE A 119 21.37 7.29 3.93
N ALA A 120 21.38 7.99 2.79
CA ALA A 120 22.30 7.73 1.70
C ALA A 120 23.77 7.83 2.15
N ARG A 121 24.11 8.87 2.93
CA ARG A 121 25.44 9.00 3.56
C ARG A 121 25.75 7.86 4.53
N CYS A 122 24.80 7.53 5.41
CA CYS A 122 25.00 6.43 6.36
C CYS A 122 25.24 5.09 5.65
N ARG A 123 24.53 4.85 4.54
CA ARG A 123 24.75 3.67 3.70
C ARG A 123 26.12 3.68 3.04
N TYR A 124 26.53 4.79 2.43
CA TYR A 124 27.82 4.94 1.76
C TYR A 124 28.99 4.64 2.72
N VAL A 125 28.90 5.15 3.96
CA VAL A 125 29.91 4.92 5.01
C VAL A 125 29.80 3.53 5.66
N GLY A 126 28.73 2.78 5.40
CA GLY A 126 28.47 1.49 6.05
C GLY A 126 28.06 1.62 7.53
N LEU A 127 27.48 2.76 7.92
CA LEU A 127 27.06 3.03 9.29
C LEU A 127 25.79 2.27 9.66
N GLN A 128 25.84 1.51 10.76
CA GLN A 128 24.66 0.87 11.32
C GLN A 128 23.76 1.89 12.02
N LEU A 129 22.51 1.99 11.56
CA LEU A 129 21.48 2.88 12.06
C LEU A 129 20.70 2.25 13.21
N THR A 130 20.90 2.77 14.42
CA THR A 130 20.07 2.41 15.57
C THR A 130 18.76 3.21 15.59
N ASP A 131 17.74 2.67 16.26
CA ASP A 131 16.46 3.36 16.47
C ASP A 131 16.63 4.74 17.11
N LYS A 132 17.60 4.88 18.02
CA LYS A 132 17.90 6.14 18.69
C LYS A 132 18.43 7.19 17.70
N MET A 133 19.33 6.79 16.79
CA MET A 133 19.88 7.68 15.77
C MET A 133 18.80 8.15 14.80
N ILE A 134 17.98 7.23 14.29
CA ILE A 134 16.89 7.56 13.37
C ILE A 134 15.90 8.53 14.03
N LYS A 135 15.52 8.25 15.29
CA LYS A 135 14.62 9.13 16.04
C LYS A 135 15.23 10.50 16.24
N LYS A 136 16.49 10.60 16.69
CA LYS A 136 17.18 11.87 16.93
C LYS A 136 17.22 12.71 15.66
N GLN A 137 17.61 12.13 14.53
CA GLN A 137 17.67 12.85 13.26
C GLN A 137 16.30 13.31 12.78
N ALA A 138 15.28 12.45 12.86
CA ALA A 138 13.92 12.79 12.44
C ALA A 138 13.29 13.87 13.33
N ILE A 139 13.64 13.86 14.62
CA ILE A 139 13.29 14.88 15.60
C ILE A 139 13.88 16.22 15.14
N LEU A 140 15.18 16.33 14.92
CA LEU A 140 15.81 17.58 14.47
C LEU A 140 15.16 18.13 13.19
N ILE A 141 14.94 17.27 12.19
CA ILE A 141 14.27 17.65 10.95
C ILE A 141 12.85 18.15 11.20
N ALA A 142 12.09 17.50 12.08
CA ALA A 142 10.73 17.94 12.37
C ALA A 142 10.67 19.29 13.11
N GLU A 143 11.70 19.65 13.87
CA GLU A 143 11.85 21.00 14.44
C GLU A 143 12.12 22.02 13.35
N ASP A 144 13.05 21.73 12.44
CA ASP A 144 13.39 22.61 11.32
C ASP A 144 12.19 22.84 10.39
N GLU A 145 11.35 21.82 10.18
CA GLU A 145 10.15 21.90 9.34
C GLU A 145 8.92 22.49 10.09
N GLY A 146 9.08 22.90 11.36
CA GLY A 146 7.98 23.45 12.16
C GLY A 146 6.88 22.44 12.52
N LEU A 147 7.15 21.13 12.39
CA LEU A 147 6.23 20.03 12.68
C LEU A 147 6.19 19.66 14.17
N ARG A 148 6.81 20.48 15.03
CA ARG A 148 6.78 20.37 16.50
C ARG A 148 6.16 21.60 17.17
N GLY A 149 5.21 22.24 16.49
CA GLY A 149 4.43 23.37 17.03
C GLY A 149 3.20 22.95 17.84
N GLU A 150 2.31 23.91 18.09
CA GLU A 150 1.11 23.72 18.92
C GLU A 150 -0.02 22.94 18.23
N ASP A 151 0.03 22.75 16.90
CA ASP A 151 -0.99 22.04 16.15
C ASP A 151 -0.90 20.51 16.40
N PRO A 152 -1.84 19.91 17.15
CA PRO A 152 -1.78 18.50 17.51
C PRO A 152 -1.97 17.58 16.29
N ASP A 153 -2.62 18.04 15.22
CA ASP A 153 -2.86 17.24 14.01
C ASP A 153 -1.61 17.14 13.12
N ARG A 154 -0.72 18.13 13.20
CA ARG A 154 0.55 18.19 12.49
C ARG A 154 1.77 17.91 13.37
N TYR A 155 1.57 17.59 14.64
CA TYR A 155 2.67 17.31 15.55
C TYR A 155 3.35 15.95 15.26
N PHE A 156 4.66 16.02 15.00
CA PHE A 156 5.49 14.85 14.75
C PHE A 156 5.98 14.19 16.05
N HIS A 157 5.29 13.12 16.45
CA HIS A 157 5.58 12.37 17.68
C HIS A 157 6.72 11.33 17.55
N CYS A 158 7.30 11.15 16.35
CA CYS A 158 8.34 10.14 16.07
C CYS A 158 8.08 8.75 16.72
N GLY A 159 6.83 8.30 16.73
CA GLY A 159 6.40 7.11 17.46
C GLY A 159 6.92 5.79 16.87
N ARG A 160 6.77 4.69 17.63
CA ARG A 160 7.17 3.32 17.20
C ARG A 160 6.57 2.93 15.84
N THR A 161 5.31 3.27 15.60
CA THR A 161 4.63 2.99 14.33
C THR A 161 5.26 3.75 13.17
N TRP A 162 5.59 5.04 13.36
CA TRP A 162 6.27 5.82 12.33
C TRP A 162 7.64 5.23 12.03
N LEU A 163 8.45 4.94 13.07
CA LEU A 163 9.79 4.40 12.91
C LEU A 163 9.81 3.05 12.17
N ARG A 164 8.89 2.14 12.53
CA ARG A 164 8.75 0.86 11.84
C ARG A 164 8.45 1.07 10.36
N ARG A 165 7.48 1.93 10.04
CA ARG A 165 7.11 2.24 8.65
C ARG A 165 8.23 2.97 7.91
N PHE A 166 9.00 3.81 8.59
CA PHE A 166 10.16 4.51 8.04
C PHE A 166 11.25 3.51 7.63
N LYS A 167 11.64 2.60 8.52
CA LYS A 167 12.57 1.50 8.20
C LYS A 167 12.06 0.62 7.06
N GLU A 168 10.77 0.29 7.08
CA GLU A 168 10.12 -0.45 5.98
C GLU A 168 10.17 0.30 4.65
N ARG A 169 10.15 1.64 4.65
CA ARG A 169 10.25 2.44 3.41
C ARG A 169 11.68 2.44 2.89
N PHE A 170 12.65 2.77 3.75
CA PHE A 170 14.07 2.89 3.41
C PHE A 170 14.85 1.56 3.45
N GLY A 171 14.18 0.43 3.65
CA GLY A 171 14.79 -0.91 3.68
C GLY A 171 15.92 -1.04 4.70
N ILE A 172 15.72 -0.48 5.89
CA ILE A 172 16.67 -0.61 6.99
C ILE A 172 16.38 -1.94 7.71
N LEU A 173 17.25 -2.93 7.48
CA LEU A 173 17.17 -4.28 8.06
C LEU A 173 18.34 -4.47 9.01
N ASP A 174 18.06 -4.84 10.26
CA ASP A 174 19.07 -5.01 11.32
C ASP A 174 20.02 -3.81 11.46
N GLY A 175 19.49 -2.60 11.23
CA GLY A 175 20.24 -1.35 11.29
C GLY A 175 21.05 -1.04 10.03
N VAL A 176 21.13 -1.96 9.06
CA VAL A 176 21.82 -1.73 7.79
C VAL A 176 20.85 -1.14 6.77
N PRO A 177 21.08 0.09 6.26
CA PRO A 177 20.30 0.65 5.18
C PRO A 177 20.63 -0.07 3.86
N THR A 178 19.74 -0.96 3.41
CA THR A 178 19.97 -1.78 2.20
C THR A 178 19.61 -1.05 0.90
N ARG A 179 18.73 -0.04 0.97
CA ARG A 179 18.30 0.75 -0.18
C ARG A 179 18.16 2.23 0.17
N VAL A 180 18.19 3.07 -0.86
CA VAL A 180 17.81 4.48 -0.77
C VAL A 180 16.36 4.59 -1.24
N GLY A 181 15.57 5.43 -0.59
CA GLY A 181 14.18 5.67 -0.98
C GLY A 181 13.20 4.54 -0.65
N TYR A 182 12.04 4.58 -1.30
CA TYR A 182 10.87 3.76 -1.00
C TYR A 182 10.99 2.31 -1.52
N SER A 183 10.15 1.40 -1.02
CA SER A 183 10.08 0.05 -1.60
C SER A 183 9.65 0.10 -3.08
N PRO A 184 10.08 -0.86 -3.93
CA PRO A 184 9.64 -0.90 -5.33
C PRO A 184 8.11 -0.85 -5.50
N THR A 185 7.38 -1.51 -4.60
CA THR A 185 5.91 -1.49 -4.56
C THR A 185 5.35 -0.12 -4.18
N ASP A 186 6.00 0.61 -3.28
CA ASP A 186 5.59 1.96 -2.90
C ASP A 186 5.92 2.98 -4.00
N LEU A 187 7.10 2.88 -4.63
CA LEU A 187 7.48 3.66 -5.80
C LEU A 187 6.49 3.45 -6.95
N ALA A 188 6.17 2.20 -7.28
CA ALA A 188 5.19 1.87 -8.30
C ALA A 188 3.80 2.45 -7.98
N ARG A 189 3.42 2.49 -6.70
CA ARG A 189 2.17 3.12 -6.26
C ARG A 189 2.20 4.63 -6.48
N GLU A 190 3.21 5.33 -5.96
CA GLU A 190 3.28 6.80 -6.04
C GLU A 190 3.41 7.28 -7.49
N ARG A 191 4.19 6.59 -8.33
CA ARG A 191 4.27 6.85 -9.77
C ARG A 191 2.90 6.73 -10.43
N ALA A 192 2.14 5.68 -10.10
CA ALA A 192 0.83 5.47 -10.71
C ALA A 192 -0.18 6.57 -10.34
N PHE A 193 -0.08 7.15 -9.14
CA PHE A 193 -0.90 8.29 -8.71
C PHE A 193 -0.38 9.66 -9.17
N GLY A 194 0.75 9.72 -9.87
CA GLY A 194 1.32 10.99 -10.35
C GLY A 194 1.96 11.86 -9.24
N ASN A 195 2.26 11.29 -8.08
CA ASN A 195 2.90 11.99 -6.97
C ASN A 195 4.45 12.04 -7.10
N TYR A 196 4.98 11.87 -8.32
CA TYR A 196 6.41 11.73 -8.63
C TYR A 196 6.96 13.00 -9.34
N PRO A 197 8.24 13.40 -9.16
CA PRO A 197 9.36 12.53 -8.77
C PRO A 197 9.86 12.67 -7.34
N LEU A 198 9.90 11.56 -6.61
CA LEU A 198 10.64 11.43 -5.34
C LEU A 198 12.05 10.88 -5.55
N ASP A 199 12.43 10.47 -6.75
CA ASP A 199 13.82 10.19 -7.07
C ASP A 199 14.41 11.32 -7.87
N ILE A 200 15.03 12.25 -7.15
CA ILE A 200 16.14 13.01 -7.72
C ILE A 200 17.40 12.10 -7.76
N PHE A 201 17.38 10.95 -7.06
CA PHE A 201 18.58 10.15 -6.77
C PHE A 201 18.58 8.68 -7.22
N ALA A 202 17.47 8.01 -7.53
CA ALA A 202 17.54 6.60 -7.99
C ALA A 202 18.13 6.42 -9.39
N ASP A 203 18.15 7.45 -10.23
CA ASP A 203 18.89 7.43 -11.49
C ASP A 203 20.35 7.88 -11.32
N ARG A 204 20.73 8.37 -10.14
CA ARG A 204 22.10 8.81 -9.88
C ARG A 204 22.92 7.65 -9.34
N SER A 205 24.13 7.51 -9.88
CA SER A 205 25.06 6.50 -9.38
C SER A 205 25.42 6.81 -7.92
N LEU A 206 25.81 5.78 -7.16
CA LEU A 206 26.37 5.97 -5.81
C LEU A 206 27.56 6.94 -5.81
N ASP A 207 28.29 7.01 -6.92
CA ASP A 207 29.43 7.92 -7.12
C ASP A 207 28.99 9.38 -7.34
N GLU A 208 27.92 9.63 -8.11
CA GLU A 208 27.32 10.98 -8.26
C GLU A 208 26.72 11.50 -6.95
N LEU A 209 26.11 10.61 -6.17
CA LEU A 209 25.66 10.93 -4.82
C LEU A 209 26.84 11.27 -3.91
N ALA A 210 27.94 10.52 -3.99
CA ALA A 210 29.15 10.79 -3.22
C ALA A 210 29.79 12.15 -3.60
N GLU A 211 29.77 12.53 -4.88
CA GLU A 211 30.21 13.86 -5.33
C GLU A 211 29.31 14.99 -4.83
N MET A 212 27.98 14.81 -4.86
CA MET A 212 27.02 15.80 -4.31
C MET A 212 27.07 15.93 -2.79
N LEU A 213 27.44 14.84 -2.11
CA LEU A 213 27.57 14.76 -0.66
C LEU A 213 29.01 15.06 -0.20
N SER A 214 29.90 15.39 -1.15
CA SER A 214 31.27 15.80 -0.88
C SER A 214 31.25 17.11 -0.07
N PRO A 215 31.77 17.10 1.17
CA PRO A 215 31.47 18.13 2.15
C PRO A 215 32.25 19.42 1.85
N SER A 216 31.52 20.52 1.69
CA SER A 216 32.02 21.84 2.11
C SER A 216 31.47 22.23 3.50
N GLY A 217 30.88 21.29 4.25
CA GLY A 217 30.27 21.58 5.56
C GLY A 217 30.44 20.44 6.54
N ASP A 218 31.07 20.76 7.67
CA ASP A 218 31.28 19.90 8.83
C ASP A 218 29.94 19.34 9.37
N VAL A 219 29.66 18.07 9.09
CA VAL A 219 28.70 17.33 9.90
C VAL A 219 29.42 16.94 11.18
N GLN A 220 29.19 17.70 12.26
CA GLN A 220 29.55 17.24 13.59
C GLN A 220 28.86 15.89 13.81
N VAL A 221 29.68 14.85 13.89
CA VAL A 221 29.34 13.53 14.41
C VAL A 221 29.23 13.74 15.93
N PRO A 222 28.04 13.63 16.55
CA PRO A 222 27.91 13.83 18.00
C PRO A 222 28.94 13.02 18.78
N ASP A 223 29.59 13.71 19.73
CA ASP A 223 30.62 13.14 20.60
C ASP A 223 30.16 11.80 21.19
N GLY A 224 30.97 10.76 20.98
CA GLY A 224 30.79 9.45 21.61
C GLY A 224 30.66 8.25 20.69
N TYR A 225 30.70 8.41 19.36
CA TYR A 225 30.76 7.28 18.43
C TYR A 225 31.98 7.38 17.53
N SER A 226 33.03 6.68 17.95
CA SER A 226 34.21 6.42 17.13
C SER A 226 33.81 5.57 15.93
N LEU A 227 33.99 6.10 14.72
CA LEU A 227 33.75 5.41 13.44
C LEU A 227 35.00 4.69 12.92
N TYR A 228 36.00 4.42 13.77
CA TYR A 228 37.24 3.74 13.36
C TYR A 228 37.46 2.45 14.14
N THR A 229 36.61 1.46 13.88
CA THR A 229 37.03 0.06 13.95
C THR A 229 36.73 -0.58 12.61
N ARG A 230 37.51 -0.18 11.61
CA ARG A 230 37.65 -0.93 10.35
C ARG A 230 38.10 -2.35 10.74
N PRO A 231 37.37 -3.43 10.40
CA PRO A 231 37.89 -4.77 10.58
C PRO A 231 39.16 -4.89 9.74
N THR A 232 40.31 -5.00 10.41
CA THR A 232 41.59 -5.28 9.75
C THR A 232 41.49 -6.68 9.15
N LEU A 233 41.19 -6.75 7.86
CA LEU A 233 41.43 -7.96 7.07
C LEU A 233 42.94 -8.25 7.10
N PRO A 234 43.39 -9.45 7.50
CA PRO A 234 44.80 -9.80 7.44
C PRO A 234 45.25 -9.80 5.97
N SER A 235 46.27 -9.00 5.66
CA SER A 235 46.90 -9.01 4.34
C SER A 235 47.59 -10.36 4.08
N PRO A 236 47.55 -10.88 2.85
CA PRO A 236 48.27 -12.08 2.48
C PRO A 236 49.77 -11.79 2.46
N ALA A 237 50.52 -12.49 3.32
CA ALA A 237 51.97 -12.49 3.26
C ALA A 237 52.41 -13.17 1.97
N THR A 238 53.16 -12.44 1.15
CA THR A 238 53.97 -12.97 0.06
C THR A 238 55.11 -13.80 0.66
N SER A 239 55.03 -15.13 0.57
CA SER A 239 56.19 -16.00 0.73
C SER A 239 56.37 -16.83 -0.54
N SER A 240 57.43 -16.52 -1.28
CA SER A 240 58.06 -17.46 -2.19
C SER A 240 58.68 -18.57 -1.34
N ASP A 241 58.30 -19.82 -1.54
CA ASP A 241 59.23 -20.94 -1.41
C ASP A 241 58.72 -22.18 -2.16
N SER A 242 59.66 -23.07 -2.41
CA SER A 242 59.79 -23.94 -3.55
C SER A 242 59.11 -25.31 -3.42
N GLN A 243 58.84 -25.90 -4.58
CA GLN A 243 58.86 -27.34 -4.90
C GLN A 243 58.41 -28.34 -3.82
N ARG A 244 57.31 -29.05 -4.10
CA ARG A 244 57.26 -30.52 -3.93
C ARG A 244 56.20 -31.16 -4.82
N SER A 245 56.66 -32.22 -5.47
CA SER A 245 55.98 -33.14 -6.40
C SER A 245 54.97 -34.06 -5.73
N PHE A 246 53.98 -34.48 -6.54
CA PHE A 246 53.31 -35.80 -6.64
C PHE A 246 52.85 -36.51 -5.35
N ASP A 247 51.55 -36.71 -5.18
CA ASP A 247 50.83 -37.88 -5.71
C ASP A 247 49.32 -37.83 -5.37
N ASP A 248 48.50 -38.21 -6.35
CA ASP A 248 47.09 -38.61 -6.22
C ASP A 248 47.08 -40.15 -6.00
N PRO A 249 46.19 -40.71 -5.16
CA PRO A 249 44.95 -41.24 -5.76
C PRO A 249 43.69 -41.08 -4.89
N SER A 250 42.60 -40.80 -5.62
CA SER A 250 41.17 -40.97 -5.33
C SER A 250 40.77 -42.34 -4.73
N PRO A 251 39.45 -42.64 -4.64
CA PRO A 251 38.36 -42.09 -3.82
C PRO A 251 37.87 -43.20 -2.85
N LEU A 252 36.79 -42.99 -2.06
CA LEU A 252 35.76 -44.01 -1.71
C LEU A 252 34.81 -43.54 -0.57
N HIS A 253 33.53 -43.87 -0.76
CA HIS A 253 32.50 -44.18 0.26
C HIS A 253 31.66 -43.08 0.97
N ASN A 254 30.44 -42.94 0.42
CA ASN A 254 29.10 -42.83 1.07
C ASN A 254 28.98 -43.72 2.35
N PRO A 255 28.03 -43.55 3.32
CA PRO A 255 26.62 -43.21 3.09
C PRO A 255 25.85 -42.37 4.14
N SER A 256 24.74 -41.79 3.66
CA SER A 256 23.37 -41.87 4.21
C SER A 256 23.17 -42.04 5.73
N GLN A 257 22.46 -41.09 6.36
CA GLN A 257 21.48 -41.39 7.41
C GLN A 257 20.54 -40.21 7.71
N SER A 258 19.29 -40.36 7.28
CA SER A 258 18.13 -39.64 7.78
C SER A 258 17.63 -40.31 9.07
N PRO A 259 17.09 -39.56 10.05
CA PRO A 259 16.13 -40.12 10.98
C PRO A 259 14.75 -39.49 10.80
N SER A 260 13.81 -40.38 10.48
CA SER A 260 12.37 -40.24 10.48
C SER A 260 11.84 -39.71 11.82
N ARG A 261 10.94 -38.72 11.78
CA ARG A 261 10.14 -38.30 12.93
C ARG A 261 8.74 -38.95 12.86
N PRO A 262 8.27 -39.63 13.91
CA PRO A 262 6.96 -40.27 13.90
C PRO A 262 5.82 -39.26 14.11
N SER A 263 4.77 -39.51 13.32
CA SER A 263 3.41 -39.01 13.45
C SER A 263 2.77 -39.52 14.75
N SER A 264 2.22 -38.61 15.55
CA SER A 264 1.27 -38.94 16.61
C SER A 264 0.13 -37.93 16.63
N SER A 265 -0.96 -38.28 15.94
CA SER A 265 -2.30 -37.80 16.28
C SER A 265 -2.79 -38.56 17.52
N PRO A 266 -3.63 -37.93 18.36
CA PRO A 266 -4.71 -38.66 18.99
C PRO A 266 -6.07 -38.12 18.57
N ALA A 267 -6.94 -39.09 18.36
CA ALA A 267 -8.33 -39.01 18.00
C ALA A 267 -9.21 -38.42 19.13
N TYR A 268 -10.35 -37.88 18.70
CA TYR A 268 -11.68 -37.99 19.31
C TYR A 268 -11.81 -37.96 20.84
N SER A 269 -12.47 -36.92 21.33
CA SER A 269 -13.45 -37.07 22.41
C SER A 269 -14.68 -36.22 22.13
N SER A 270 -15.77 -36.95 21.94
CA SER A 270 -17.16 -36.52 21.77
C SER A 270 -17.83 -36.22 23.12
N ALA A 271 -18.96 -35.52 23.03
CA ALA A 271 -19.98 -35.22 24.06
C ALA A 271 -19.66 -33.97 24.93
N THR A 272 -20.54 -32.97 25.11
CA THR A 272 -22.01 -32.97 25.30
C THR A 272 -22.62 -31.60 24.93
N PRO A 273 -23.94 -31.51 24.68
CA PRO A 273 -24.64 -30.27 24.36
C PRO A 273 -25.09 -29.54 25.63
N GLY A 274 -24.52 -28.36 25.87
CA GLY A 274 -24.93 -27.44 26.94
C GLY A 274 -25.92 -26.40 26.42
N SER A 275 -27.18 -26.58 26.80
CA SER A 275 -28.27 -25.63 26.66
C SER A 275 -27.92 -24.30 27.35
N LEU A 276 -27.97 -23.16 26.63
CA LEU A 276 -28.04 -21.84 27.27
C LEU A 276 -28.94 -20.90 26.47
N THR A 277 -30.17 -20.81 26.97
CA THR A 277 -31.14 -19.71 26.94
C THR A 277 -30.73 -18.41 26.24
N HIS A 278 -31.50 -18.07 25.20
CA HIS A 278 -31.67 -16.71 24.69
C HIS A 278 -32.37 -15.82 25.73
N PRO A 279 -31.88 -14.58 25.95
CA PRO A 279 -32.76 -13.48 26.30
C PRO A 279 -33.10 -12.67 25.04
N GLU A 280 -34.39 -12.76 24.74
CA GLU A 280 -35.28 -11.79 24.10
C GLU A 280 -34.80 -10.34 24.23
N ALA A 281 -34.29 -9.77 23.12
CA ALA A 281 -34.04 -8.34 23.00
C ALA A 281 -35.21 -7.70 22.24
N THR A 282 -36.11 -7.13 23.01
CA THR A 282 -37.26 -6.33 22.61
C THR A 282 -36.90 -5.27 21.56
N ALA A 283 -37.60 -5.33 20.43
CA ALA A 283 -37.59 -4.31 19.40
C ALA A 283 -38.32 -3.05 19.90
N HIS A 284 -37.58 -2.00 20.23
CA HIS A 284 -38.10 -0.64 20.28
C HIS A 284 -37.76 0.06 18.96
N ASN A 285 -38.77 0.15 18.08
CA ASN A 285 -38.72 1.02 16.91
C ASN A 285 -39.13 2.45 17.35
N PRO A 286 -38.41 3.50 16.91
CA PRO A 286 -38.48 4.83 17.52
C PRO A 286 -39.67 5.67 17.01
N LEU A 287 -40.18 6.48 17.93
CA LEU A 287 -41.20 7.49 17.69
C LEU A 287 -40.64 8.66 16.87
N ALA A 288 -41.52 9.19 16.02
CA ALA A 288 -41.30 10.25 15.06
C ALA A 288 -40.96 11.62 15.67
N GLY A 289 -40.28 12.44 14.86
CA GLY A 289 -40.57 13.87 14.76
C GLY A 289 -39.56 14.82 15.42
N GLN A 290 -38.51 15.21 14.68
CA GLN A 290 -37.91 16.55 14.78
C GLN A 290 -37.29 16.94 13.43
N PRO A 291 -37.73 18.03 12.77
CA PRO A 291 -37.08 18.58 11.59
C PRO A 291 -35.86 19.42 11.99
N PHE A 292 -34.66 18.95 11.66
CA PHE A 292 -33.44 19.77 11.74
C PHE A 292 -33.37 20.73 10.55
N HIS A 293 -33.61 22.01 10.84
CA HIS A 293 -33.28 23.13 9.97
C HIS A 293 -31.76 23.21 9.78
N ALA A 294 -31.29 23.11 8.54
CA ALA A 294 -29.93 23.47 8.14
C ALA A 294 -29.92 24.91 7.62
N PRO A 295 -29.14 25.83 8.20
CA PRO A 295 -28.90 27.14 7.58
C PRO A 295 -27.83 27.02 6.49
N TYR A 296 -28.22 27.28 5.25
CA TYR A 296 -27.31 27.56 4.15
C TYR A 296 -26.65 28.92 4.37
N ALA A 297 -25.38 28.93 4.75
CA ALA A 297 -24.55 30.13 4.73
C ALA A 297 -24.08 30.40 3.29
N ARG A 298 -24.64 31.46 2.72
CA ARG A 298 -24.27 32.10 1.45
C ARG A 298 -22.99 32.90 1.71
N GLY A 299 -21.85 32.48 1.17
CA GLY A 299 -20.59 33.22 1.23
C GLY A 299 -20.18 33.65 -0.18
N GLY A 300 -20.22 34.96 -0.43
CA GLY A 300 -20.03 35.59 -1.74
C GLY A 300 -18.62 35.49 -2.30
N TYR A 301 -18.56 35.33 -3.61
CA TYR A 301 -17.41 35.70 -4.43
C TYR A 301 -17.34 37.23 -4.51
N GLN A 302 -16.23 37.82 -4.07
CA GLN A 302 -15.84 39.17 -4.50
C GLN A 302 -14.74 39.04 -5.55
N GLU A 303 -15.09 39.39 -6.78
CA GLU A 303 -14.16 39.80 -7.83
C GLU A 303 -13.38 41.04 -7.37
N SER A 304 -12.05 40.95 -7.35
CA SER A 304 -11.18 42.12 -7.27
C SER A 304 -10.56 42.36 -8.64
N PHE A 305 -10.87 43.56 -9.13
CA PHE A 305 -10.53 44.10 -10.43
C PHE A 305 -9.03 44.29 -10.65
N LEU A 306 -8.63 44.03 -11.90
CA LEU A 306 -7.43 44.54 -12.55
C LEU A 306 -7.34 46.06 -12.40
N ARG A 307 -6.20 46.57 -11.92
CA ARG A 307 -5.75 47.92 -12.24
C ARG A 307 -4.24 47.89 -12.52
N GLY A 308 -3.91 48.11 -13.79
CA GLY A 308 -2.54 48.33 -14.22
C GLY A 308 -2.00 49.67 -13.73
N SER A 309 -0.67 49.76 -13.65
CA SER A 309 0.03 51.02 -13.69
C SER A 309 1.26 50.85 -14.57
N LYS A 310 1.25 51.58 -15.68
CA LYS A 310 2.45 51.97 -16.41
C LYS A 310 3.11 53.11 -15.62
N GLY A 311 4.41 53.01 -15.44
CA GLY A 311 5.33 54.06 -15.02
C GLY A 311 6.71 53.60 -15.43
#